data_AF-A0A976KKM9-F1
#
_entry.id   AF-A0A976KKM9-F1
#
_cell.length_a   1.000
_cell.length_b   1.000
_cell.length_c   1.000
_cell.angle_alpha   90.00
_cell.angle_beta   90.00
_cell.angle_gamma   90.00
#
_symmetry.space_group_name_H-M   'P 1'
#
loop_
_entity.id
_entity.type
_entity.pdbx_description
1 polymer ?
#
loop_
_entity_poly.entity_id
_entity_poly.type
_entity_poly.pdbx_seq_one_letter_code
_entity_poly.pdbx_strand_id
1 'polypeptide(L)'
;MDIKTDTRQRLLDSARELIYARSYADVGVQAICEHANVKKGSFYHFFPSKKDLTLAVLDYLYIEFKSDMISKAFADDIPPMQRFHRMAEMVYQFQRQVAESTGQILGCPFGNLAIEMSTQDDEIRSKIAEIFDDFQAAVQLTLNDAIDAGEIGDIDVDATAQA
;
A
#
# COMPACT_ATOMS: atom_id res chain seq x y z
N MET A 1 19.58 19.84 -7.69
CA MET A 1 18.87 18.57 -7.52
C MET A 1 19.86 17.46 -7.85
N ASP A 2 20.18 16.58 -6.91
CA ASP A 2 21.22 15.54 -7.11
C ASP A 2 20.70 14.48 -8.09
N ILE A 3 21.41 14.29 -9.21
CA ILE A 3 21.05 13.38 -10.31
C ILE A 3 20.92 11.93 -9.80
N LYS A 4 21.64 11.57 -8.73
CA LYS A 4 21.55 10.24 -8.12
C LYS A 4 20.20 10.02 -7.42
N THR A 5 19.73 11.01 -6.67
CA THR A 5 18.43 10.97 -6.00
C THR A 5 17.30 10.94 -7.02
N ASP A 6 17.42 11.71 -8.10
CA ASP A 6 16.46 11.68 -9.22
C ASP A 6 16.35 10.29 -9.86
N THR A 7 17.49 9.63 -10.12
CA THR A 7 17.49 8.30 -10.75
C THR A 7 16.87 7.23 -9.85
N ARG A 8 17.23 7.23 -8.55
CA ARG A 8 16.65 6.28 -7.59
C ARG A 8 15.14 6.46 -7.47
N GLN A 9 14.67 7.71 -7.41
CA GLN A 9 13.24 8.00 -7.28
C GLN A 9 12.47 7.56 -8.53
N ARG A 10 12.96 7.88 -9.74
CA ARG A 10 12.34 7.43 -11.00
C ARG A 10 12.21 5.91 -11.12
N LEU A 11 13.20 5.16 -10.62
CA LEU A 11 13.13 3.69 -10.56
C LEU A 11 12.04 3.22 -9.58
N LEU A 12 11.92 3.87 -8.43
CA LEU A 12 10.89 3.59 -7.42
C LEU A 12 9.49 3.88 -7.97
N ASP A 13 9.28 5.07 -8.53
CA ASP A 13 7.99 5.48 -9.11
C ASP A 13 7.58 4.56 -10.26
N SER A 14 8.52 4.24 -11.16
CA SER A 14 8.25 3.32 -12.27
C SER A 14 7.93 1.91 -11.81
N ALA A 15 8.60 1.41 -10.77
CA ALA A 15 8.29 0.10 -10.21
C ALA A 15 6.93 0.09 -9.53
N ARG A 16 6.61 1.12 -8.74
CA ARG A 16 5.29 1.31 -8.12
C ARG A 16 4.19 1.25 -9.17
N GLU A 17 4.29 2.06 -10.22
CA GLU A 17 3.26 2.16 -11.27
C GLU A 17 3.10 0.84 -12.03
N LEU A 18 4.21 0.27 -12.51
CA LEU A 18 4.16 -0.94 -13.32
C LEU A 18 3.70 -2.17 -12.53
N ILE A 19 4.24 -2.38 -11.33
CA ILE A 19 3.88 -3.55 -10.51
C ILE A 19 2.41 -3.48 -10.11
N TYR A 20 1.92 -2.29 -9.73
CA TYR A 20 0.52 -2.11 -9.38
C TYR A 20 -0.43 -2.35 -10.56
N ALA A 21 -0.03 -1.94 -11.77
CA ALA A 21 -0.87 -2.07 -12.97
C ALA A 21 -0.84 -3.47 -13.62
N ARG A 22 0.22 -4.28 -13.43
CA ARG A 22 0.45 -5.48 -14.24
C ARG A 22 0.77 -6.77 -13.49
N SER A 23 1.05 -6.73 -12.19
CA SER A 23 1.61 -7.83 -11.35
C SER A 23 3.13 -7.75 -11.16
N TYR A 24 3.62 -8.26 -10.02
CA TYR A 24 5.05 -8.36 -9.74
C TYR A 24 5.72 -9.32 -10.71
N ALA A 25 5.09 -10.46 -11.02
CA ALA A 25 5.67 -11.48 -11.87
C ALA A 25 5.91 -10.99 -13.31
N ASP A 26 4.95 -10.26 -13.88
CA ASP A 26 5.00 -9.81 -15.27
C ASP A 26 5.96 -8.62 -15.50
N VAL A 27 6.27 -7.88 -14.45
CA VAL A 27 7.16 -6.71 -14.54
C VAL A 27 8.62 -7.13 -14.35
N GLY A 28 9.37 -7.10 -15.45
CA GLY A 28 10.82 -7.31 -15.46
C GLY A 28 11.63 -6.05 -15.15
N VAL A 29 12.87 -6.22 -14.68
CA VAL A 29 13.82 -5.10 -14.44
C VAL A 29 14.00 -4.22 -15.68
N GLN A 30 13.99 -4.82 -16.88
CA GLN A 30 14.12 -4.09 -18.13
C GLN A 30 12.94 -3.14 -18.38
N ALA A 31 11.71 -3.60 -18.18
CA ALA A 31 10.51 -2.77 -18.34
C ALA A 31 10.52 -1.58 -17.37
N ILE A 32 10.95 -1.80 -16.12
CA ILE A 32 11.12 -0.72 -15.13
C ILE A 32 12.18 0.28 -15.59
N CYS A 33 13.33 -0.20 -16.07
CA CYS A 33 14.40 0.66 -16.56
C CYS A 33 13.95 1.51 -17.76
N GLU A 34 13.24 0.90 -18.71
CA GLU A 34 12.70 1.57 -19.90
C GLU A 34 11.69 2.65 -19.51
N HIS A 35 10.74 2.32 -18.64
CA HIS A 35 9.75 3.27 -18.13
C HIS A 35 10.41 4.43 -17.36
N ALA A 36 11.39 4.11 -16.52
CA ALA A 36 12.14 5.11 -15.76
C ALA A 36 13.09 5.93 -16.64
N ASN A 37 13.31 5.58 -17.91
CA ASN A 37 14.36 6.12 -18.79
C ASN A 37 15.78 6.00 -18.18
N VAL A 38 16.06 4.86 -17.56
CA VAL A 38 17.32 4.55 -16.85
C VAL A 38 18.01 3.36 -17.54
N LYS A 39 19.35 3.38 -17.62
CA LYS A 39 20.11 2.24 -18.13
C LYS A 39 20.09 1.10 -17.11
N LYS A 40 19.97 -0.15 -17.59
CA LYS A 40 19.98 -1.36 -16.73
C LYS A 40 21.20 -1.45 -15.80
N GLY A 41 22.39 -0.98 -16.22
CA GLY A 41 23.56 -0.93 -15.35
C GLY A 41 23.39 0.02 -14.15
N SER A 42 22.67 1.13 -14.34
CA SER A 42 22.35 2.08 -13.27
C SER A 42 21.32 1.52 -12.28
N PHE A 43 20.40 0.66 -12.73
CA PHE A 43 19.47 -0.04 -11.82
C PHE A 43 20.22 -0.76 -10.71
N TYR A 44 21.17 -1.64 -11.08
CA TYR A 44 21.90 -2.47 -10.13
C TYR A 44 22.87 -1.68 -9.24
N HIS A 45 23.14 -0.42 -9.57
CA HIS A 45 23.86 0.50 -8.68
C HIS A 45 23.01 0.93 -7.49
N PHE A 46 21.68 1.09 -7.67
CA PHE A 46 20.76 1.53 -6.62
C PHE A 46 20.03 0.38 -5.93
N PHE A 47 19.67 -0.66 -6.68
CA PHE A 47 18.89 -1.79 -6.20
C PHE A 47 19.53 -3.10 -6.66
N PRO A 48 20.08 -3.92 -5.73
CA PRO A 48 20.76 -5.17 -6.09
C PRO A 48 19.85 -6.15 -6.85
N SER A 49 18.54 -6.12 -6.59
CA SER A 49 17.55 -6.97 -7.26
C SER A 49 16.19 -6.27 -7.43
N LYS A 50 15.28 -6.89 -8.19
CA LYS A 50 13.88 -6.46 -8.29
C LYS A 50 13.18 -6.53 -6.93
N LYS A 51 13.53 -7.52 -6.11
CA LYS A 51 13.03 -7.66 -4.74
C LYS A 51 13.40 -6.45 -3.90
N ASP A 52 14.67 -6.03 -3.90
CA ASP A 52 15.13 -4.86 -3.12
C ASP A 52 14.39 -3.58 -3.52
N LEU A 53 14.16 -3.39 -4.83
CA LEU A 53 13.35 -2.28 -5.32
C LEU A 53 11.89 -2.38 -4.84
N THR A 54 11.32 -3.59 -4.85
CA THR A 54 9.93 -3.80 -4.44
C THR A 54 9.75 -3.59 -2.94
N LEU A 55 10.71 -4.01 -2.12
CA LEU A 55 10.71 -3.70 -0.68
C LEU A 55 10.78 -2.19 -0.45
N ALA A 56 11.62 -1.47 -1.20
CA ALA A 56 11.66 0.00 -1.13
C ALA A 56 10.36 0.66 -1.60
N VAL A 57 9.67 0.09 -2.60
CA VAL A 57 8.32 0.54 -3.01
C VAL A 57 7.31 0.28 -1.89
N LEU A 58 7.36 -0.87 -1.22
CA LEU A 58 6.49 -1.18 -0.08
C LEU A 58 6.73 -0.23 1.09
N ASP A 59 7.98 0.07 1.44
CA ASP A 59 8.31 1.07 2.47
C ASP A 59 7.70 2.44 2.12
N TYR A 60 7.84 2.86 0.87
CA TYR A 60 7.30 4.14 0.41
C TYR A 60 5.77 4.18 0.47
N LEU A 61 5.11 3.16 -0.09
CA LEU A 61 3.66 3.03 -0.04
C LEU A 61 3.14 2.91 1.39
N TYR A 62 3.88 2.27 2.27
CA TYR A 62 3.50 2.12 3.67
C TYR A 62 3.51 3.46 4.41
N ILE A 63 4.52 4.29 4.17
CA ILE A 63 4.58 5.64 4.73
C ILE A 63 3.37 6.47 4.25
N GLU A 64 3.07 6.45 2.95
CA GLU A 64 1.88 7.13 2.40
C GLU A 64 0.59 6.57 3.01
N PHE A 65 0.46 5.25 3.12
CA PHE A 65 -0.71 4.60 3.69
C PHE A 65 -0.93 5.00 5.15
N LYS A 66 0.13 5.06 5.95
CA LYS A 66 0.07 5.56 7.33
C LYS A 66 -0.38 7.01 7.39
N SER A 67 0.33 7.90 6.68
CA SER A 67 0.09 9.34 6.78
C SER A 67 -1.22 9.79 6.15
N ASP A 68 -1.64 9.13 5.07
CA ASP A 68 -2.83 9.51 4.33
C ASP A 68 -4.03 8.66 4.70
N MET A 69 -3.96 7.34 4.57
CA MET A 69 -5.13 6.50 4.83
C MET A 69 -5.40 6.36 6.33
N ILE A 70 -4.47 5.80 7.10
CA ILE A 70 -4.71 5.51 8.52
C ILE A 70 -4.95 6.80 9.30
N SER A 71 -4.01 7.75 9.27
CA SER A 71 -4.10 8.96 10.09
C SER A 71 -5.29 9.85 9.75
N LYS A 72 -5.78 9.88 8.50
CA LYS A 72 -6.91 10.76 8.12
C LYS A 72 -8.25 10.06 8.17
N ALA A 73 -8.32 8.76 7.87
CA ALA A 73 -9.56 8.01 7.94
C ALA A 73 -9.97 7.73 9.38
N PHE A 74 -9.00 7.43 10.24
CA PHE A 74 -9.21 7.04 11.64
C PHE A 74 -8.80 8.13 12.64
N ALA A 75 -8.90 9.40 12.26
CA ALA A 75 -8.57 10.49 13.17
C ALA A 75 -9.52 10.55 14.38
N ASP A 76 -8.97 10.83 15.56
CA ASP A 76 -9.69 10.78 16.85
C ASP A 76 -10.84 11.79 16.95
N ASP A 77 -10.78 12.88 16.17
CA ASP A 77 -11.80 13.94 16.12
C ASP A 77 -13.05 13.56 15.30
N ILE A 78 -13.05 12.37 14.70
CA ILE A 78 -14.17 11.81 13.93
C ILE A 78 -14.90 10.78 14.79
N PRO A 79 -16.26 10.81 14.86
CA PRO A 79 -17.03 9.77 15.53
C PRO A 79 -16.69 8.36 15.01
N PRO A 80 -16.61 7.33 15.87
CA PRO A 80 -16.04 6.03 15.52
C PRO A 80 -16.63 5.40 14.25
N MET A 81 -17.95 5.26 14.14
CA MET A 81 -18.55 4.66 12.94
C MET A 81 -18.40 5.54 11.68
N GLN A 82 -18.19 6.85 11.84
CA GLN A 82 -17.91 7.74 10.70
C GLN A 82 -16.48 7.56 10.16
N ARG A 83 -15.53 7.07 10.98
CA ARG A 83 -14.16 6.74 10.51
C ARG A 83 -14.19 5.66 9.42
N PHE A 84 -15.03 4.63 9.58
CA PHE A 84 -15.23 3.60 8.54
C PHE A 84 -15.85 4.17 7.25
N HIS A 85 -16.82 5.07 7.37
CA HIS A 85 -17.39 5.76 6.20
C HIS A 85 -16.35 6.63 5.49
N ARG A 86 -15.52 7.36 6.25
CA ARG A 86 -14.41 8.14 5.73
C ARG A 86 -13.40 7.26 4.99
N MET A 87 -13.03 6.13 5.59
CA MET A 87 -12.15 5.14 4.97
C MET A 87 -12.73 4.64 3.64
N ALA A 88 -13.99 4.22 3.62
CA ALA A 88 -14.66 3.74 2.41
C ALA A 88 -14.69 4.81 1.30
N GLU A 89 -14.98 6.07 1.66
CA GLU A 89 -14.94 7.20 0.72
C GLU A 89 -13.53 7.44 0.17
N MET A 90 -12.50 7.41 1.03
CA MET A 90 -11.11 7.59 0.60
C MET A 90 -10.64 6.48 -0.34
N VAL A 91 -10.99 5.22 -0.04
CA VAL A 91 -10.72 4.08 -0.93
C VAL A 91 -11.46 4.25 -2.26
N TYR A 92 -12.72 4.66 -2.22
CA TYR A 92 -13.51 4.92 -3.43
C TYR A 92 -12.87 6.01 -4.30
N GLN A 93 -12.50 7.16 -3.72
CA GLN A 93 -11.87 8.26 -4.46
C GLN A 93 -10.52 7.86 -5.05
N PHE A 94 -9.70 7.13 -4.28
CA PHE A 94 -8.44 6.59 -4.78
C PHE A 94 -8.64 5.65 -5.98
N GLN A 95 -9.56 4.68 -5.86
CA GLN A 95 -9.84 3.75 -6.96
C GLN A 95 -10.45 4.45 -8.17
N ARG A 96 -11.29 5.48 -7.96
CA ARG A 96 -11.83 6.28 -9.05
C ARG A 96 -10.72 7.03 -9.80
N GLN A 97 -9.79 7.66 -9.09
CA GLN A 97 -8.66 8.36 -9.69
C GLN A 97 -7.75 7.40 -10.47
N VAL A 98 -7.50 6.21 -9.93
CA VAL A 98 -6.75 5.15 -10.63
C VAL A 98 -7.49 4.69 -11.88
N ALA A 99 -8.82 4.51 -11.80
CA ALA A 99 -9.62 4.11 -12.95
C ALA A 99 -9.67 5.20 -14.04
N GLU A 100 -9.68 6.49 -13.67
CA GLU A 100 -9.61 7.61 -14.61
C GLU A 100 -8.28 7.64 -15.37
N SER A 101 -7.17 7.26 -14.74
CA SER A 101 -5.84 7.29 -15.36
C SER A 101 -5.49 5.99 -16.11
N THR A 102 -5.96 4.84 -15.64
CA THR A 102 -5.60 3.51 -16.17
C THR A 102 -6.72 2.83 -16.97
N GLY A 103 -7.96 3.30 -16.84
CA GLY A 103 -9.15 2.67 -17.39
C GLY A 103 -9.64 1.45 -16.60
N GLN A 104 -9.05 1.14 -15.43
CA GLN A 104 -9.34 -0.06 -14.64
C GLN A 104 -9.35 0.23 -13.13
N ILE A 105 -10.17 -0.51 -12.38
CA ILE A 105 -10.09 -0.54 -10.91
C ILE A 105 -9.02 -1.56 -10.54
N LEU A 106 -7.88 -1.09 -10.03
CA LEU A 106 -6.73 -1.96 -9.75
C LEU A 106 -6.78 -2.59 -8.34
N GLY A 107 -7.63 -2.09 -7.44
CA GLY A 107 -7.77 -2.65 -6.10
C GLY A 107 -6.63 -2.27 -5.15
N CYS A 108 -6.44 -3.01 -4.06
CA CYS A 108 -5.43 -2.66 -3.07
C CYS A 108 -4.02 -3.06 -3.54
N PRO A 109 -3.04 -2.14 -3.64
CA PRO A 109 -1.68 -2.50 -4.06
C PRO A 109 -1.03 -3.52 -3.11
N PHE A 110 -1.28 -3.43 -1.81
CA PHE A 110 -0.79 -4.39 -0.82
C PHE A 110 -1.49 -5.75 -0.95
N GLY A 111 -2.82 -5.74 -1.14
CA GLY A 111 -3.62 -6.96 -1.31
C GLY A 111 -3.23 -7.75 -2.55
N ASN A 112 -3.06 -7.07 -3.68
CA ASN A 112 -2.60 -7.71 -4.93
C ASN A 112 -1.23 -8.37 -4.74
N LEU A 113 -0.28 -7.64 -4.14
CA LEU A 113 1.06 -8.18 -3.91
C LEU A 113 1.05 -9.31 -2.87
N ALA A 114 0.16 -9.29 -1.88
CA ALA A 114 0.00 -10.36 -0.90
C ALA A 114 -0.42 -11.66 -1.57
N ILE A 115 -1.38 -11.58 -2.49
CA ILE A 115 -1.89 -12.72 -3.28
C ILE A 115 -0.74 -13.33 -4.09
N GLU A 116 0.07 -12.50 -4.74
CA GLU A 116 1.18 -12.99 -5.57
C GLU A 116 2.36 -13.53 -4.76
N MET A 117 2.74 -12.86 -3.67
CA MET A 117 4.05 -13.05 -3.04
C MET A 117 4.03 -13.79 -1.71
N SER A 118 2.86 -14.00 -1.09
CA SER A 118 2.75 -14.66 0.22
C SER A 118 3.45 -16.03 0.30
N THR A 119 3.44 -16.80 -0.79
CA THR A 119 4.09 -18.12 -0.86
C THR A 119 5.43 -18.11 -1.58
N GLN A 120 5.86 -16.96 -2.11
CA GLN A 120 7.01 -16.85 -3.01
C GLN A 120 8.20 -16.16 -2.36
N ASP A 121 7.98 -15.19 -1.47
CA ASP A 121 9.07 -14.49 -0.79
C ASP A 121 8.69 -14.10 0.65
N ASP A 122 9.44 -14.63 1.62
CA ASP A 122 9.17 -14.44 3.04
C ASP A 122 9.29 -12.98 3.49
N GLU A 123 10.22 -12.23 2.90
CA GLU A 123 10.51 -10.85 3.32
C GLU A 123 9.43 -9.90 2.81
N ILE A 124 9.00 -10.06 1.55
CA ILE A 124 7.85 -9.34 1.00
C ILE A 124 6.59 -9.70 1.79
N ARG A 125 6.36 -10.99 2.09
CA ARG A 125 5.22 -11.42 2.93
C ARG A 125 5.24 -10.73 4.28
N SER A 126 6.37 -10.78 5.00
CA SER A 126 6.51 -10.16 6.32
C SER A 126 6.27 -8.66 6.27
N LYS A 127 6.72 -7.97 5.21
CA LYS A 127 6.51 -6.54 5.08
C LYS A 127 5.05 -6.18 4.85
N ILE A 128 4.33 -6.97 4.06
CA ILE A 128 2.89 -6.78 3.84
C ILE A 128 2.10 -7.09 5.11
N ALA A 129 2.50 -8.12 5.86
CA ALA A 129 1.89 -8.45 7.14
C ALA A 129 1.98 -7.26 8.13
N GLU A 130 3.15 -6.61 8.24
CA GLU A 130 3.32 -5.41 9.07
C GLU A 130 2.32 -4.29 8.69
N ILE A 131 2.07 -4.11 7.39
CA ILE A 131 1.13 -3.09 6.89
C ILE A 131 -0.32 -3.45 7.29
N PHE A 132 -0.68 -4.73 7.20
CA PHE A 132 -2.01 -5.20 7.58
C PHE A 132 -2.22 -5.19 9.09
N ASP A 133 -1.20 -5.50 9.90
CA ASP A 133 -1.26 -5.43 11.36
C ASP A 133 -1.57 -3.99 11.83
N ASP A 134 -0.91 -2.98 11.23
CA ASP A 134 -1.16 -1.58 11.58
C ASP A 134 -2.55 -1.09 11.15
N PHE A 135 -3.05 -1.58 10.02
CA PHE A 135 -4.43 -1.31 9.60
C PHE A 135 -5.43 -1.98 10.54
N GLN A 136 -5.21 -3.25 10.89
CA GLN A 136 -6.04 -4.00 11.84
C GLN A 136 -6.08 -3.30 13.21
N ALA A 137 -4.95 -2.81 13.70
CA ALA A 137 -4.88 -2.07 14.95
C ALA A 137 -5.75 -0.79 14.92
N ALA A 138 -5.75 -0.05 13.81
CA ALA A 138 -6.60 1.14 13.66
C ALA A 138 -8.10 0.79 13.64
N VAL A 139 -8.45 -0.34 13.01
CA VAL A 139 -9.81 -0.88 13.02
C VAL A 139 -10.22 -1.33 14.43
N GLN A 140 -9.38 -2.09 15.13
CA GLN A 140 -9.62 -2.53 16.52
C GLN A 140 -9.87 -1.34 17.45
N LEU A 141 -9.02 -0.31 17.39
CA LEU A 141 -9.20 0.91 18.17
C LEU A 141 -10.55 1.56 17.89
N THR A 142 -10.90 1.68 16.60
CA THR A 142 -12.17 2.30 16.19
C THR A 142 -13.39 1.49 16.62
N LEU A 143 -13.32 0.16 16.58
CA LEU A 143 -14.40 -0.71 17.08
C LEU A 143 -14.57 -0.57 18.60
N ASN A 144 -13.47 -0.52 19.36
CA ASN A 144 -13.53 -0.27 20.80
C ASN A 144 -14.15 1.10 21.10
N ASP A 145 -13.71 2.16 20.42
CA ASP A 145 -14.28 3.50 20.59
C ASP A 145 -15.79 3.51 20.26
N ALA A 146 -16.23 2.75 19.26
CA ALA A 146 -17.65 2.64 18.88
C ALA A 146 -18.49 1.92 19.95
N ILE A 147 -17.93 0.90 20.62
CA ILE A 147 -18.57 0.22 21.75
C ILE A 147 -18.67 1.19 22.94
N ASP A 148 -17.59 1.89 23.27
CA ASP A 148 -17.55 2.85 24.38
C ASP A 148 -18.51 4.03 24.17
N ALA A 149 -18.68 4.47 22.93
CA ALA A 149 -19.66 5.48 22.54
C ALA A 149 -21.12 4.95 22.46
N GLY A 150 -21.32 3.63 22.58
CA GLY A 150 -22.63 2.99 22.44
C GLY A 150 -23.21 3.03 21.02
N GLU A 151 -22.36 3.24 20.00
CA GLU A 151 -22.75 3.23 18.59
C GLU A 151 -22.99 1.80 18.08
N ILE A 152 -22.30 0.82 18.65
CA ILE A 152 -22.45 -0.61 18.37
C ILE A 152 -22.57 -1.41 19.68
N GLY A 153 -23.11 -2.63 19.58
CA GLY A 153 -23.17 -3.57 20.70
C GLY A 153 -21.85 -4.30 20.92
N ASP A 154 -21.82 -5.15 21.96
CA ASP A 154 -20.68 -6.01 22.27
C ASP A 154 -20.41 -7.01 21.11
N ILE A 155 -19.17 -7.03 20.64
CA ILE A 155 -18.69 -7.86 19.54
C ILE A 155 -17.28 -8.36 19.85
N ASP A 156 -16.87 -9.44 19.19
CA ASP A 156 -15.46 -9.85 19.20
C ASP A 156 -14.65 -8.89 18.32
N VAL A 157 -14.02 -7.89 18.95
CA VAL A 157 -13.27 -6.82 18.26
C VAL A 157 -12.09 -7.40 17.48
N ASP A 158 -11.39 -8.37 18.03
CA ASP A 158 -10.21 -8.97 17.38
C ASP A 158 -10.61 -9.76 16.14
N ALA A 159 -11.62 -10.63 16.26
CA ALA A 159 -12.14 -11.39 15.12
C ALA A 159 -12.75 -10.47 14.06
N THR A 160 -13.45 -9.41 14.47
CA THR A 160 -14.10 -8.47 13.53
C THR A 160 -13.07 -7.63 12.78
N ALA A 161 -12.00 -7.19 13.43
CA ALA A 161 -10.96 -6.40 12.77
C ALA A 161 -10.11 -7.22 11.79
N GLN A 162 -10.03 -8.54 11.99
CA GLN A 162 -9.30 -9.46 11.11
C GLN A 162 -10.13 -9.96 9.91
N ALA A 163 -11.47 -9.87 9.98
CA ALA A 163 -12.40 -10.42 9.00
C ALA A 163 -12.40 -9.64 7.67
#